data_AF-A0A425DFX4-F1
#
_entry.id   AF-A0A425DFX4-F1
#
_cell.length_a   1.000
_cell.length_b   1.000
_cell.length_c   1.000
_cell.angle_alpha   90.00
_cell.angle_beta   90.00
_cell.angle_gamma   90.00
#
_symmetry.space_group_name_H-M   'P 1'
#
loop_
_entity.id
_entity.type
_entity.pdbx_description
1 polymer ?
#
loop_
_entity_poly.entity_id
_entity_poly.type
_entity_poly.pdbx_seq_one_letter_code
_entity_poly.pdbx_strand_id
1 'polypeptide(L)'
;MFLFVMRGNWCSMDDGYLRVDHRLRTHGGGSSSSSSRGIIMCLHNGMVPMALSLVQELRTLGNTDAIHMYHCGADEMTPLSRTTILAVDPSVQFIDVCTDMVGSGKLREDQVPSFRSYWLKPLALIHTSLDHVMLMDTDVMVFHDPALLWDVQGYKDTGTLFFRDREILIQMFLTDIIEFPDHSKK
;
A
#
# COMPACT_ATOMS: atom_id res chain seq x y z
N MET A 1 5.28 -11.88 5.83
CA MET A 1 4.02 -11.54 5.17
C MET A 1 3.23 -10.70 6.18
N PHE A 2 2.44 -9.70 5.78
CA PHE A 2 1.60 -8.98 6.74
C PHE A 2 0.36 -8.55 5.98
N LEU A 3 -0.79 -8.94 6.50
CA LEU A 3 -2.09 -8.51 6.03
C LEU A 3 -2.87 -8.04 7.26
N PHE A 4 -3.49 -6.87 7.16
CA PHE A 4 -4.41 -6.38 8.17
C PHE A 4 -5.49 -5.53 7.51
N VAL A 5 -6.72 -5.64 8.03
CA VAL A 5 -7.87 -4.84 7.57
C VAL A 5 -8.32 -3.92 8.70
N MET A 6 -8.41 -2.62 8.44
CA MET A 6 -8.83 -1.60 9.40
C MET A 6 -9.97 -0.76 8.87
N ARG A 7 -10.76 -0.24 9.79
CA ARG A 7 -11.56 0.97 9.61
C ARG A 7 -10.94 2.06 10.48
N GLY A 8 -10.67 3.22 9.92
CA GLY A 8 -10.16 4.36 10.67
C GLY A 8 -10.75 5.67 10.19
N ASN A 9 -10.87 6.62 11.11
CA ASN A 9 -11.22 7.99 10.81
C ASN A 9 -9.91 8.78 10.72
N TRP A 10 -9.15 8.58 9.64
CA TRP A 10 -7.78 9.09 9.50
C TRP A 10 -7.69 10.59 9.24
N CYS A 11 -8.84 11.24 9.05
CA CYS A 11 -8.97 12.69 9.12
C CYS A 11 -9.37 13.14 10.54
N SER A 12 -8.38 13.39 11.40
CA SER A 12 -8.40 14.53 12.34
C SER A 12 -7.03 14.66 13.03
N MET A 13 -6.09 15.30 12.35
CA MET A 13 -4.99 16.02 12.99
C MET A 13 -4.88 17.40 12.32
N ASP A 14 -6.02 18.06 12.18
CA ASP A 14 -6.14 19.46 11.77
C ASP A 14 -6.92 20.20 12.86
N ASP A 15 -6.16 20.77 13.80
CA ASP A 15 -6.49 22.07 14.41
C ASP A 15 -5.19 22.87 14.38
N GLY A 16 -4.91 23.48 13.23
CA GLY A 16 -3.63 24.13 12.97
C GLY A 16 -3.49 24.65 11.54
N TYR A 17 -4.35 25.59 11.18
CA TYR A 17 -4.26 26.55 10.08
C TYR A 17 -2.96 26.53 9.24
N LEU A 18 -3.05 26.09 7.97
CA LEU A 18 -2.31 26.67 6.85
C LEU A 18 -2.90 26.18 5.53
N ARG A 19 -3.58 27.10 4.84
CA ARG A 19 -4.05 26.93 3.47
C ARG A 19 -2.83 26.83 2.55
N VAL A 20 -2.66 25.67 1.91
CA VAL A 20 -1.90 25.57 0.66
C VAL A 20 -2.90 25.24 -0.44
N ASP A 21 -3.23 26.26 -1.24
CA ASP A 21 -4.05 26.13 -2.44
C ASP A 21 -3.30 25.28 -3.48
N HIS A 22 -3.79 24.08 -3.74
CA HIS A 22 -3.45 23.33 -4.95
C HIS A 22 -4.74 22.92 -5.66
N ARG A 23 -5.10 23.72 -6.68
CA ARG A 23 -5.98 23.44 -7.83
C ARG A 23 -7.27 22.62 -7.58
N LEU A 24 -8.37 23.37 -7.48
CA LEU A 24 -9.72 23.11 -8.02
C LEU A 24 -9.97 21.70 -8.58
N ARG A 25 -10.66 20.87 -7.80
CA ARG A 25 -11.70 19.96 -8.31
C ARG A 25 -13.06 20.57 -8.03
N THR A 26 -13.66 21.17 -9.05
CA THR A 26 -15.10 21.47 -9.05
C THR A 26 -15.87 20.17 -9.26
N HIS A 27 -16.60 19.70 -8.26
CA HIS A 27 -17.88 19.04 -8.46
C HIS A 27 -18.76 19.31 -7.26
N GLY A 28 -19.83 20.07 -7.49
CA GLY A 28 -20.92 20.23 -6.53
C GLY A 28 -21.87 19.03 -6.57
N GLY A 29 -22.62 18.88 -5.48
CA GLY A 29 -23.74 17.95 -5.35
C GLY A 29 -23.52 16.95 -4.22
N GLY A 30 -24.21 17.13 -3.10
CA GLY A 30 -24.13 16.24 -1.95
C GLY A 30 -24.45 14.79 -2.34
N SER A 31 -23.53 13.89 -2.03
CA SER A 31 -23.77 12.45 -1.98
C SER A 31 -23.41 11.99 -0.57
N SER A 32 -24.20 11.08 -0.02
CA SER A 32 -23.84 10.29 1.16
C SER A 32 -22.38 9.86 1.03
N SER A 33 -21.53 10.20 1.99
CA SER A 33 -20.10 9.86 1.99
C SER A 33 -19.93 8.37 1.69
N SER A 34 -19.66 8.02 0.42
CA SER A 34 -19.34 6.65 0.07
C SER A 34 -18.02 6.37 0.74
N SER A 35 -18.06 5.55 1.80
CA SER A 35 -16.86 5.32 2.59
C SER A 35 -15.78 4.74 1.68
N SER A 36 -14.64 5.42 1.61
CA SER A 36 -13.60 5.08 0.66
C SER A 36 -12.82 3.86 1.19
N ARG A 37 -12.75 2.79 0.40
CA ARG A 37 -12.03 1.57 0.77
C ARG A 37 -10.94 1.23 -0.24
N GLY A 38 -9.85 0.65 0.23
CA GLY A 38 -8.73 0.32 -0.63
C GLY A 38 -7.66 -0.54 0.02
N ILE A 39 -6.74 -0.99 -0.82
CA ILE A 39 -5.54 -1.74 -0.47
C ILE A 39 -4.37 -0.77 -0.45
N ILE A 40 -3.60 -0.80 0.63
CA ILE A 40 -2.34 -0.08 0.77
C ILE A 40 -1.19 -1.08 0.69
N MET A 41 -0.22 -0.80 -0.17
CA MET A 41 1.05 -1.52 -0.26
C MET A 41 2.21 -0.54 -0.09
N CYS A 42 3.27 -0.92 0.61
CA CYS A 42 4.50 -0.14 0.68
C CYS A 42 5.52 -0.74 -0.29
N LEU A 43 6.15 0.09 -1.12
CA LEU A 43 7.04 -0.35 -2.20
C LEU A 43 8.38 0.37 -2.19
N HIS A 44 9.37 -0.35 -2.72
CA HIS A 44 10.60 0.20 -3.29
C HIS A 44 10.92 -0.54 -4.59
N ASN A 45 11.88 -0.03 -5.37
CA ASN A 45 12.23 -0.59 -6.69
C ASN A 45 12.45 -2.12 -6.73
N GLY A 46 12.99 -2.71 -5.66
CA GLY A 46 13.26 -4.15 -5.57
C GLY A 46 12.00 -5.03 -5.46
N MET A 47 10.88 -4.46 -5.03
CA MET A 47 9.61 -5.18 -4.85
C MET A 47 8.68 -5.06 -6.06
N VAL A 48 9.10 -4.36 -7.12
CA VAL A 48 8.28 -4.13 -8.32
C VAL A 48 7.77 -5.42 -8.96
N PRO A 49 8.59 -6.49 -9.15
CA PRO A 49 8.09 -7.74 -9.73
C PRO A 49 6.98 -8.37 -8.89
N MET A 50 7.15 -8.38 -7.56
CA MET A 50 6.15 -8.92 -6.63
C MET A 50 4.86 -8.10 -6.65
N ALA A 51 4.99 -6.78 -6.58
CA ALA A 51 3.84 -5.86 -6.64
C ALA A 51 3.06 -5.99 -7.96
N LEU A 52 3.77 -6.10 -9.08
CA LEU A 52 3.17 -6.30 -10.40
C LEU A 52 2.34 -7.59 -10.44
N SER A 53 2.91 -8.69 -9.94
CA SER A 53 2.25 -9.99 -9.84
C SER A 53 0.99 -9.92 -8.98
N LEU A 54 1.09 -9.30 -7.79
CA LEU A 54 -0.03 -9.18 -6.87
C LEU A 54 -1.16 -8.29 -7.43
N VAL A 55 -0.84 -7.16 -8.06
CA VAL A 55 -1.85 -6.31 -8.71
C VAL A 55 -2.59 -7.09 -9.81
N GLN A 56 -1.85 -7.84 -10.64
CA GLN A 56 -2.45 -8.67 -11.68
C GLN A 56 -3.36 -9.75 -11.09
N GLU A 57 -2.92 -10.43 -10.02
CA GLU A 57 -3.68 -11.46 -9.31
C GLU A 57 -4.98 -10.88 -8.73
N LEU A 58 -4.91 -9.75 -8.01
CA LEU A 58 -6.08 -9.05 -7.45
C LEU A 58 -7.12 -8.74 -8.53
N ARG A 59 -6.69 -8.17 -9.66
CA ARG A 59 -7.61 -7.84 -10.77
C ARG A 59 -8.17 -9.08 -11.46
N THR A 60 -7.37 -10.14 -11.59
CA THR A 60 -7.84 -11.43 -12.15
C THR A 60 -8.90 -12.07 -11.27
N LEU A 61 -8.81 -11.90 -9.95
CA LEU A 61 -9.80 -12.36 -8.99
C LEU A 61 -11.06 -11.49 -8.92
N GLY A 62 -11.11 -10.37 -9.65
CA GLY A 62 -12.27 -9.48 -9.70
C GLY A 62 -12.25 -8.35 -8.67
N ASN A 63 -11.15 -8.17 -7.94
CA ASN A 63 -11.05 -7.07 -6.98
C ASN A 63 -11.09 -5.72 -7.70
N THR A 64 -11.95 -4.82 -7.24
CA THR A 64 -12.11 -3.45 -7.80
C THR A 64 -11.74 -2.36 -6.81
N ASP A 65 -11.18 -2.72 -5.65
CA ASP A 65 -10.80 -1.76 -4.62
C ASP A 65 -9.64 -0.87 -5.11
N ALA A 66 -9.60 0.36 -4.60
CA ALA A 66 -8.51 1.30 -4.89
C ALA A 66 -7.18 0.70 -4.40
N ILE A 67 -6.12 0.86 -5.18
CA ILE A 67 -4.77 0.42 -4.80
C ILE A 67 -3.87 1.63 -4.66
N HIS A 68 -3.39 1.88 -3.44
CA HIS A 68 -2.42 2.93 -3.13
C HIS A 68 -1.07 2.31 -2.80
N MET A 69 -0.04 2.68 -3.57
CA MET A 69 1.34 2.26 -3.39
C MET A 69 2.15 3.39 -2.75
N TYR A 70 2.51 3.19 -1.50
CA TYR A 70 3.28 4.13 -0.70
C TYR A 70 4.77 3.91 -0.89
N HIS A 71 5.51 5.01 -1.03
CA HIS A 71 6.97 5.06 -1.00
C HIS A 71 7.43 6.34 -0.27
N CYS A 72 8.73 6.46 -0.02
CA CYS A 72 9.37 7.49 0.77
C CYS A 72 10.53 8.12 0.00
N GLY A 73 10.29 9.31 -0.54
CA GLY A 73 11.27 10.08 -1.31
C GLY A 73 11.33 9.72 -2.79
N ALA A 74 11.92 10.63 -3.56
CA ALA A 74 11.97 10.55 -5.02
C ALA A 74 12.79 9.37 -5.55
N ASP A 75 13.82 8.93 -4.81
CA ASP A 75 14.76 7.91 -5.29
C ASP A 75 14.31 6.47 -4.99
N GLU A 76 13.30 6.28 -4.13
CA GLU A 76 12.87 4.92 -3.74
C GLU A 76 12.12 4.19 -4.86
N MET A 77 11.49 4.95 -5.77
CA MET A 77 10.70 4.43 -6.89
C MET A 77 11.02 5.18 -8.19
N THR A 78 11.64 4.49 -9.13
CA THR A 78 11.98 5.08 -10.44
C THR A 78 10.74 5.32 -11.30
N PRO A 79 10.78 6.26 -12.26
CA PRO A 79 9.70 6.45 -13.23
C PRO A 79 9.38 5.19 -14.02
N LEU A 80 10.40 4.39 -14.38
CA LEU A 80 10.22 3.12 -15.08
C LEU A 80 9.42 2.13 -14.23
N SER A 81 9.81 1.93 -12.96
CA SER A 81 9.12 1.06 -12.01
C SER A 81 7.64 1.41 -11.85
N ARG A 82 7.31 2.71 -11.74
CA ARG A 82 5.92 3.17 -11.68
C ARG A 82 5.17 2.87 -12.97
N THR A 83 5.79 3.16 -14.12
CA THR A 83 5.18 2.95 -15.44
C THR A 83 4.93 1.47 -15.71
N THR A 84 5.82 0.58 -15.28
CA THR A 84 5.64 -0.87 -15.40
C THR A 84 4.40 -1.35 -14.66
N ILE A 85 4.15 -0.86 -13.45
CA ILE A 85 2.95 -1.23 -12.68
C ILE A 85 1.68 -0.62 -13.31
N LEU A 86 1.74 0.65 -13.73
CA LEU A 86 0.61 1.32 -14.38
C LEU A 86 0.22 0.68 -15.73
N ALA A 87 1.15 -0.01 -16.39
CA ALA A 87 0.85 -0.77 -17.59
C ALA A 87 -0.06 -1.98 -17.32
N VAL A 88 -0.05 -2.53 -16.10
CA VAL A 88 -0.95 -3.61 -15.66
C VAL A 88 -2.25 -3.05 -15.11
N ASP A 89 -2.18 -2.02 -14.26
CA ASP A 89 -3.37 -1.35 -13.75
C ASP A 89 -3.16 0.18 -13.69
N PRO A 90 -3.77 0.94 -14.62
CA PRO A 90 -3.64 2.39 -14.66
C PRO A 90 -4.39 3.10 -13.52
N SER A 91 -5.21 2.40 -12.74
CA SER A 91 -5.92 2.96 -11.58
C SER A 91 -5.07 3.01 -10.31
N VAL A 92 -3.92 2.33 -10.29
CA VAL A 92 -2.98 2.35 -9.15
C VAL A 92 -2.45 3.76 -8.92
N GLN A 93 -2.43 4.19 -7.66
CA GLN A 93 -1.89 5.49 -7.25
C GLN A 93 -0.59 5.33 -6.49
N PHE A 94 0.41 6.15 -6.81
CA PHE A 94 1.68 6.23 -6.08
C PHE A 94 1.67 7.43 -5.15
N ILE A 95 2.06 7.23 -3.89
CA ILE A 95 2.04 8.27 -2.85
C ILE A 95 3.44 8.37 -2.24
N ASP A 96 4.05 9.55 -2.32
CA ASP A 96 5.30 9.87 -1.63
C ASP A 96 4.99 10.43 -0.24
N VAL A 97 4.77 9.53 0.71
CA VAL A 97 4.31 9.91 2.05
C VAL A 97 5.36 10.71 2.80
N CYS A 98 6.65 10.49 2.54
CA CYS A 98 7.70 11.22 3.24
C CYS A 98 7.76 12.68 2.77
N THR A 99 7.64 12.92 1.46
CA THR A 99 7.55 14.28 0.93
C THR A 99 6.31 15.01 1.47
N ASP A 100 5.16 14.35 1.49
CA ASP A 100 3.90 14.94 2.00
C ASP A 100 3.95 15.22 3.51
N MET A 101 4.50 14.29 4.30
CA MET A 101 4.60 14.43 5.76
C MET A 101 5.66 15.45 6.18
N VAL A 102 6.76 15.60 5.42
CA VAL A 102 7.73 16.68 5.63
C VAL A 102 7.13 18.03 5.24
N GLY A 103 6.48 18.10 4.07
CA GLY A 103 5.84 19.34 3.59
C GLY A 103 4.74 19.85 4.52
N SER A 104 4.05 18.95 5.23
CA SER A 104 3.04 19.30 6.25
C SER A 104 3.62 19.54 7.65
N GLY A 105 4.92 19.38 7.85
CA GLY A 105 5.58 19.55 9.15
C GLY A 105 5.28 18.44 10.17
N LYS A 106 4.65 17.34 9.74
CA LYS A 106 4.30 16.18 10.59
C LYS A 106 5.46 15.18 10.72
N LEU A 107 6.46 15.28 9.84
CA LEU A 107 7.70 14.51 9.87
C LEU A 107 8.88 15.46 9.65
N ARG A 108 9.97 15.32 10.42
CA ARG A 108 11.19 16.09 10.16
C ARG A 108 12.08 15.37 9.14
N GLU A 109 12.85 16.13 8.36
CA GLU A 109 13.77 15.57 7.36
C GLU A 109 14.76 14.55 7.96
N ASP A 110 15.26 14.80 9.18
CA ASP A 110 16.19 13.88 9.87
C ASP A 110 15.55 12.53 10.24
N GLN A 111 14.20 12.47 10.29
CA GLN A 111 13.46 11.26 10.63
C GLN A 111 13.15 10.39 9.42
N VAL A 112 13.14 10.96 8.21
CA VAL A 112 12.81 10.27 6.94
C VAL A 112 13.60 8.96 6.77
N PRO A 113 14.92 8.88 7.02
CA PRO A 113 15.67 7.62 6.88
C PRO A 113 15.19 6.49 7.80
N SER A 114 14.48 6.81 8.90
CA SER A 114 13.92 5.82 9.82
C SER A 114 12.64 5.16 9.28
N PHE A 115 11.96 5.81 8.33
CA PHE A 115 10.72 5.33 7.71
C PHE A 115 11.02 4.66 6.37
N ARG A 116 11.85 3.62 6.39
CA ARG A 116 12.17 2.79 5.23
C ARG A 116 11.74 1.34 5.44
N SER A 117 11.57 0.63 4.34
CA SER A 117 11.21 -0.80 4.37
C SER A 117 9.92 -1.03 5.18
N TYR A 118 9.96 -1.94 6.15
CA TYR A 118 8.81 -2.28 7.01
C TYR A 118 8.22 -1.06 7.73
N TRP A 119 9.05 -0.11 8.14
CA TRP A 119 8.64 1.04 8.94
C TRP A 119 7.83 2.08 8.18
N LEU A 120 7.73 1.98 6.85
CA LEU A 120 6.87 2.84 6.07
C LEU A 120 5.37 2.55 6.32
N LYS A 121 5.03 1.31 6.72
CA LYS A 121 3.63 0.86 6.85
C LYS A 121 2.83 1.66 7.89
N PRO A 122 3.31 1.89 9.13
CA PRO A 122 2.61 2.77 10.06
C PRO A 122 2.41 4.19 9.52
N LEU A 123 3.41 4.73 8.82
CA LEU A 123 3.32 6.07 8.25
C LEU A 123 2.26 6.14 7.14
N ALA A 124 2.17 5.11 6.30
CA ALA A 124 1.14 4.97 5.27
C ALA A 124 -0.27 4.90 5.86
N LEU A 125 -0.45 4.16 6.96
CA LEU A 125 -1.74 4.07 7.67
C LEU A 125 -2.18 5.41 8.27
N ILE A 126 -1.26 6.18 8.85
CA ILE A 126 -1.57 7.49 9.42
C ILE A 126 -1.89 8.52 8.33
N HIS A 127 -1.21 8.42 7.18
CA HIS A 127 -1.34 9.37 6.08
C HIS A 127 -2.59 9.17 5.21
N THR A 128 -3.07 7.93 5.10
CA THR A 128 -4.08 7.58 4.10
C THR A 128 -5.40 8.33 4.23
N SER A 129 -5.99 8.67 3.08
CA SER A 129 -7.33 9.25 2.98
C SER A 129 -8.44 8.19 2.89
N LEU A 130 -8.09 6.90 2.92
CA LEU A 130 -9.03 5.78 2.85
C LEU A 130 -9.65 5.52 4.22
N ASP A 131 -10.98 5.42 4.30
CA ASP A 131 -11.68 5.10 5.55
C ASP A 131 -11.51 3.63 5.96
N HIS A 132 -11.48 2.73 4.96
CA HIS A 132 -11.34 1.30 5.14
C HIS A 132 -10.09 0.82 4.40
N VAL A 133 -9.12 0.30 5.13
CA VAL A 133 -7.79 0.00 4.62
C VAL A 133 -7.48 -1.47 4.78
N MET A 134 -7.02 -2.09 3.70
CA MET A 134 -6.35 -3.37 3.75
C MET A 134 -4.86 -3.12 3.52
N LEU A 135 -4.08 -3.11 4.61
CA LEU A 135 -2.63 -3.00 4.52
C LEU A 135 -2.08 -4.37 4.16
N MET A 136 -1.46 -4.47 2.98
CA MET A 136 -1.00 -5.71 2.38
C MET A 136 0.48 -5.59 2.02
N ASP A 137 1.28 -6.58 2.38
CA ASP A 137 2.65 -6.69 1.87
C ASP A 137 2.62 -7.06 0.39
N THR A 138 3.63 -6.64 -0.36
CA THR A 138 3.75 -6.96 -1.79
C THR A 138 4.04 -8.43 -2.06
N ASP A 139 4.45 -9.18 -1.03
CA ASP A 139 4.74 -10.61 -1.08
C ASP A 139 3.58 -11.49 -0.59
N VAL A 140 2.39 -10.91 -0.43
CA VAL A 140 1.16 -11.67 -0.14
C VAL A 140 0.71 -12.44 -1.36
N MET A 141 0.29 -13.69 -1.17
CA MET A 141 -0.39 -14.50 -2.18
C MET A 141 -1.88 -14.59 -1.85
N VAL A 142 -2.75 -14.27 -2.81
CA VAL A 142 -4.21 -14.30 -2.63
C VAL A 142 -4.87 -15.36 -3.51
N PHE A 143 -5.58 -16.30 -2.90
CA PHE A 143 -6.25 -17.40 -3.64
C PHE A 143 -7.73 -17.10 -3.98
N HIS A 144 -8.28 -16.05 -3.39
CA HIS A 144 -9.65 -15.57 -3.59
C HIS A 144 -9.66 -14.04 -3.50
N ASP A 145 -10.69 -13.40 -4.06
CA ASP A 145 -10.84 -11.94 -3.95
C ASP A 145 -10.85 -11.51 -2.47
N PRO A 146 -9.85 -10.72 -2.03
CA PRO A 146 -9.78 -10.30 -0.64
C PRO A 146 -10.90 -9.31 -0.28
N ALA A 147 -11.69 -8.79 -1.24
CA ALA A 147 -12.86 -7.97 -0.95
C ALA A 147 -13.89 -8.69 -0.05
N LEU A 148 -13.87 -10.03 -0.03
CA LEU A 148 -14.68 -10.82 0.90
C LEU A 148 -14.40 -10.50 2.37
N LEU A 149 -13.19 -10.03 2.69
CA LEU A 149 -12.78 -9.68 4.06
C LEU A 149 -13.50 -8.44 4.59
N TRP A 150 -14.00 -7.55 3.73
CA TRP A 150 -14.82 -6.42 4.15
C TRP A 150 -16.14 -6.86 4.78
N ASP A 151 -16.60 -8.07 4.43
CA ASP A 151 -17.92 -8.56 4.81
C ASP A 151 -17.91 -9.54 5.98
N VAL A 152 -16.73 -9.95 6.46
CA VAL A 152 -16.62 -10.87 7.58
C VAL A 152 -17.10 -10.23 8.89
N GLN A 153 -17.81 -11.00 9.71
CA GLN A 153 -18.44 -10.50 10.93
C GLN A 153 -17.43 -9.89 11.91
N GLY A 154 -16.26 -10.50 12.06
CA GLY A 154 -15.20 -9.98 12.95
C GLY A 154 -14.72 -8.57 12.56
N TYR A 155 -14.67 -8.26 11.25
CA TYR A 155 -14.36 -6.91 10.78
C TYR A 155 -15.52 -5.95 11.03
N LYS A 156 -16.75 -6.37 10.74
CA LYS A 156 -17.96 -5.55 10.97
C LYS A 156 -18.14 -5.18 12.44
N ASP A 157 -17.84 -6.10 13.35
CA ASP A 157 -18.01 -5.92 14.79
C ASP A 157 -16.93 -5.04 15.41
N THR A 158 -15.68 -5.20 14.98
CA THR A 158 -14.52 -4.56 15.64
C THR A 158 -13.91 -3.42 14.84
N GLY A 159 -14.25 -3.31 13.55
CA GLY A 159 -13.56 -2.46 12.59
C GLY A 159 -12.15 -2.95 12.23
N THR A 160 -11.72 -4.12 12.70
CA THR A 160 -10.34 -4.60 12.53
C THR A 160 -10.28 -6.11 12.26
N LEU A 161 -9.33 -6.55 11.44
CA LEU A 161 -9.06 -7.97 11.22
C LEU A 161 -7.56 -8.20 11.07
N PHE A 162 -6.95 -8.85 12.07
CA PHE A 162 -5.53 -9.19 12.11
C PHE A 162 -5.29 -10.64 11.68
N PHE A 163 -4.26 -10.83 10.86
CA PHE A 163 -3.81 -12.15 10.45
C PHE A 163 -2.55 -12.52 11.20
N ARG A 164 -2.49 -13.78 11.64
CA ARG A 164 -1.24 -14.36 12.11
C ARG A 164 -0.46 -14.86 10.91
N ASP A 165 0.79 -14.45 10.85
CA ASP A 165 1.67 -14.84 9.77
C ASP A 165 2.06 -16.32 9.83
N ARG A 166 2.21 -16.95 8.66
CA ARG A 166 2.71 -18.33 8.59
C ARG A 166 4.23 -18.30 8.69
N GLU A 167 4.76 -18.74 9.83
CA GLU A 167 6.19 -18.88 10.03
C GLU A 167 6.73 -20.08 9.24
N ILE A 168 7.65 -19.82 8.31
CA ILE A 168 8.42 -20.85 7.61
C ILE A 168 9.85 -20.75 8.14
N LEU A 169 10.40 -21.87 8.64
CA LEU A 169 11.75 -21.94 9.21
C LEU A 169 12.84 -22.06 8.12
N ILE A 170 12.75 -21.24 7.08
CA ILE A 170 13.71 -21.20 5.98
C ILE A 170 14.12 -19.74 5.77
N GLN A 171 15.43 -19.48 5.73
CA GLN A 171 15.99 -18.16 5.44
C GLN A 171 16.19 -17.99 3.93
N MET A 172 15.09 -17.82 3.19
CA MET A 172 15.10 -17.45 1.77
C MET A 172 14.00 -16.42 1.49
N PHE A 173 14.31 -15.41 0.70
CA PHE A 173 13.33 -14.46 0.19
C PHE A 173 12.88 -14.85 -1.22
N LEU A 174 11.63 -14.51 -1.57
CA LEU A 174 11.08 -14.76 -2.91
C LEU A 174 11.84 -14.02 -4.02
N THR A 175 12.57 -12.96 -3.67
CA THR A 175 13.40 -12.19 -4.58
C THR A 175 14.82 -12.74 -4.75
N ASP A 176 15.21 -13.76 -3.98
CA ASP A 176 16.56 -14.31 -4.06
C ASP A 176 16.75 -15.06 -5.38
N ILE A 177 17.85 -14.77 -6.07
CA ILE A 177 18.23 -15.49 -7.28
C ILE A 177 18.76 -16.87 -6.88
N ILE A 178 18.03 -17.92 -7.24
CA ILE A 178 18.49 -19.30 -7.08
C ILE A 178 19.37 -19.65 -8.28
N GLU A 179 20.68 -19.75 -8.07
CA GLU A 179 21.58 -20.32 -9.07
C GLU A 179 21.39 -21.84 -9.11
N PHE A 180 20.78 -22.34 -10.19
CA PHE A 180 20.70 -23.77 -10.43
C PHE A 180 22.06 -24.27 -10.93
N PRO A 181 22.59 -25.38 -10.39
CA PRO A 181 23.83 -25.96 -10.89
C PRO A 181 23.70 -26.32 -12.38
N ASP A 182 24.61 -25.83 -13.21
CA ASP A 182 24.69 -26.20 -14.61
C ASP A 182 25.13 -27.66 -14.75
N HIS A 183 24.15 -28.56 -14.90
CA HIS A 183 24.38 -29.98 -15.12
C HIS A 183 24.86 -30.33 -16.53
N SER A 184 25.05 -29.34 -17.42
CA SER A 184 25.58 -29.57 -18.79
C SER A 184 27.10 -29.77 -18.83
N LYS A 185 27.81 -29.52 -17.73
CA LYS A 185 29.25 -29.81 -17.60
C LYS A 185 29.46 -31.16 -16.88
N LYS A 186 29.33 -32.26 -17.63
CA LYS A 186 29.86 -33.57 -17.27
C LYS A 186 30.67 -34.14 -18.42
#